data_AF-A0A7Z2K494-F1
#
_entry.id   AF-A0A7Z2K494-F1
#
_cell.length_a   1.000
_cell.length_b   1.000
_cell.length_c   1.000
_cell.angle_alpha   90.00
_cell.angle_beta   90.00
_cell.angle_gamma   90.00
#
_symmetry.space_group_name_H-M   'P 1'
#
loop_
_entity.id
_entity.type
_entity.pdbx_description
1 polymer ?
#
loop_
_entity_poly.entity_id
_entity_poly.type
_entity_poly.pdbx_seq_one_letter_code
_entity_poly.pdbx_strand_id
1 'polypeptide(L)'
;MSVIFSGIQPSGTLTIGNYLGAMKHFTDLQDDNECYFCVVNQHAITVPQEKQALKQNSRSLAALYLASGIDPEKSTLFIQSEVPAHAQLAWMLQCVSYIGELERMTQFKDKSTGKDAVSAGLLTYPPLMAADILLYGTEIVPVGDDQKQHIELSRNLAERFNRKYNDIFVMPDARIPKVGARIMSLQDPSKKMSKSDSNQNAYISMLDEPATIIKKVKRAVTDSDGVVRYDKEEKPAISNLLTIYSLCSGKSVEEIESLYDGKGYGDFKAELGEVIAETLRPIQERYNELIASAELDDILDHGAEKANRKASKMLAKAERAMGLERKRR
;
A
#
# COMPACT_ATOMS: atom_id res chain seq x y z
N MET A 1 8.43 -2.62 -21.37
CA MET A 1 7.50 -3.18 -20.37
C MET A 1 8.34 -3.70 -19.22
N SER A 2 8.29 -3.05 -18.06
CA SER A 2 8.99 -3.50 -16.85
C SER A 2 8.06 -4.36 -16.00
N VAL A 3 8.62 -5.17 -15.10
CA VAL A 3 7.83 -5.92 -14.10
C VAL A 3 7.67 -5.10 -12.83
N ILE A 4 6.44 -4.95 -12.36
CA ILE A 4 6.07 -4.17 -11.18
C ILE A 4 5.47 -5.10 -10.12
N PHE A 5 5.91 -4.94 -8.87
CA PHE A 5 5.29 -5.59 -7.72
C PHE A 5 4.98 -4.58 -6.62
N SER A 6 3.76 -4.61 -6.08
CA SER A 6 3.40 -3.88 -4.86
C SER A 6 2.42 -4.66 -4.00
N GLY A 7 2.61 -4.60 -2.68
CA GLY A 7 1.80 -5.32 -1.70
C GLY A 7 1.22 -4.39 -0.64
N ILE A 8 -0.04 -4.62 -0.26
CA ILE A 8 -0.70 -3.90 0.84
C ILE A 8 -1.22 -4.91 1.87
N GLN A 9 -0.98 -4.63 3.16
CA GLN A 9 -1.48 -5.48 4.25
C GLN A 9 -2.99 -5.30 4.44
N PRO A 10 -3.76 -6.40 4.62
CA PRO A 10 -5.18 -6.37 4.97
C PRO A 10 -5.40 -6.05 6.46
N SER A 11 -4.84 -4.93 6.94
CA SER A 11 -4.86 -4.52 8.35
C SER A 11 -6.01 -3.55 8.69
N GLY A 12 -7.17 -3.72 8.06
CA GLY A 12 -8.35 -2.85 8.20
C GLY A 12 -8.49 -1.81 7.09
N THR A 13 -9.58 -1.03 7.17
CA THR A 13 -10.05 -0.16 6.09
C THR A 13 -9.02 0.90 5.67
N LEU A 14 -8.83 1.03 4.37
CA LEU A 14 -7.90 2.01 3.79
C LEU A 14 -8.45 3.44 3.93
N THR A 15 -7.55 4.40 4.10
CA THR A 15 -7.90 5.81 4.13
C THR A 15 -7.77 6.45 2.75
N ILE A 16 -8.33 7.65 2.56
CA ILE A 16 -8.07 8.45 1.36
C ILE A 16 -6.58 8.75 1.16
N GLY A 17 -5.79 8.77 2.24
CA GLY A 17 -4.34 8.90 2.16
C GLY A 17 -3.67 7.70 1.50
N ASN A 18 -4.21 6.49 1.70
CA ASN A 18 -3.74 5.30 0.98
C ASN A 18 -4.14 5.34 -0.50
N TYR A 19 -5.36 5.79 -0.79
CA TYR A 19 -5.85 5.92 -2.16
C TYR A 19 -5.06 6.96 -2.97
N LEU A 20 -5.07 8.21 -2.50
CA LEU A 20 -4.44 9.34 -3.19
C LEU A 20 -2.91 9.27 -3.18
N GLY A 21 -2.31 8.60 -2.20
CA GLY A 21 -0.86 8.49 -2.07
C GLY A 21 -0.24 7.28 -2.79
N ALA A 22 -1.03 6.26 -3.12
CA ALA A 22 -0.51 5.02 -3.71
C ALA A 22 -1.47 4.40 -4.75
N MET A 23 -2.67 4.00 -4.35
CA MET A 23 -3.53 3.17 -5.21
C MET A 23 -3.94 3.86 -6.51
N LYS A 24 -4.23 5.16 -6.46
CA LYS A 24 -4.58 5.96 -7.65
C LYS A 24 -3.46 5.96 -8.69
N HIS A 25 -2.20 5.76 -8.30
CA HIS A 25 -1.09 5.69 -9.24
C HIS A 25 -0.87 4.29 -9.83
N PHE A 26 -1.44 3.25 -9.22
CA PHE A 26 -1.30 1.88 -9.73
C PHE A 26 -2.06 1.69 -11.04
N THR A 27 -3.16 2.42 -11.22
CA THR A 27 -3.94 2.39 -12.47
C THR A 27 -3.16 2.89 -13.67
N ASP A 28 -2.27 3.87 -13.48
CA ASP A 28 -1.43 4.39 -14.58
C ASP A 28 -0.30 3.42 -14.94
N LEU A 29 0.10 2.56 -13.99
CA LEU A 29 1.22 1.64 -14.18
C LEU A 29 0.84 0.40 -14.99
N GLN A 30 -0.40 -0.07 -14.88
CA GLN A 30 -0.83 -1.34 -15.50
C GLN A 30 -0.96 -1.32 -17.02
N ASP A 31 -1.02 -0.14 -17.66
CA ASP A 31 -1.19 -0.06 -19.11
C ASP A 31 0.11 -0.38 -19.87
N ASP A 32 1.27 -0.07 -19.29
CA ASP A 32 2.58 -0.20 -19.94
C ASP A 32 3.51 -1.25 -19.30
N ASN A 33 3.06 -1.94 -18.24
CA ASN A 33 3.89 -2.81 -17.40
C ASN A 33 3.21 -4.13 -17.03
N GLU A 34 4.02 -5.14 -16.73
CA GLU A 34 3.53 -6.40 -16.13
C GLU A 34 3.37 -6.19 -14.62
N CYS A 35 2.15 -5.96 -14.15
CA CYS A 35 1.87 -5.59 -12.76
C CYS A 35 1.39 -6.77 -11.90
N TYR A 36 1.97 -6.90 -10.71
CA TYR A 36 1.57 -7.80 -9.66
C TYR A 36 1.17 -7.00 -8.41
N PHE A 37 -0.12 -7.04 -8.07
CA PHE A 37 -0.65 -6.42 -6.86
C PHE A 37 -1.06 -7.50 -5.87
N CYS A 38 -0.55 -7.38 -4.63
CA CYS A 38 -0.66 -8.46 -3.65
C CYS A 38 -1.37 -8.00 -2.38
N VAL A 39 -2.36 -8.79 -1.95
CA VAL A 39 -2.94 -8.73 -0.60
C VAL A 39 -2.03 -9.53 0.33
N VAL A 40 -1.14 -8.83 1.04
CA VAL A 40 -0.08 -9.45 1.85
C VAL A 40 -0.56 -9.88 3.24
N ASN A 41 -1.42 -10.90 3.28
CA ASN A 41 -2.00 -11.41 4.51
C ASN A 41 -1.01 -12.16 5.44
N GLN A 42 0.10 -12.71 4.92
CA GLN A 42 1.14 -13.30 5.77
C GLN A 42 1.95 -12.22 6.51
N HIS A 43 2.10 -11.04 5.90
CA HIS A 43 2.67 -9.88 6.61
C HIS A 43 1.76 -9.35 7.71
N ALA A 44 0.44 -9.43 7.55
CA ALA A 44 -0.52 -8.94 8.55
C ALA A 44 -0.44 -9.73 9.87
N ILE A 45 -0.15 -11.02 9.83
CA ILE A 45 -0.06 -11.89 11.02
C ILE A 45 1.28 -11.78 11.77
N THR A 46 2.17 -10.87 11.38
CA THR A 46 3.37 -10.51 12.17
C THR A 46 3.00 -9.87 13.51
N VAL A 47 1.76 -9.38 13.63
CA VAL A 47 1.11 -8.98 14.88
C VAL A 47 -0.22 -9.72 15.02
N PRO A 48 -0.79 -9.84 16.24
CA PRO A 48 -2.06 -10.53 16.44
C PRO A 48 -3.18 -10.00 15.55
N GLN A 49 -3.95 -10.91 14.95
CA GLN A 49 -5.12 -10.61 14.11
C GLN A 49 -6.32 -11.42 14.60
N GLU A 50 -7.51 -10.84 14.54
CA GLU A 50 -8.75 -11.61 14.69
C GLU A 50 -9.01 -12.36 13.38
N LYS A 51 -9.37 -13.64 13.48
CA LYS A 51 -9.50 -14.56 12.34
C LYS A 51 -10.51 -14.07 11.31
N GLN A 52 -11.71 -13.69 11.75
CA GLN A 52 -12.76 -13.25 10.84
C GLN A 52 -12.43 -11.89 10.23
N ALA A 53 -11.87 -10.98 11.03
CA ALA A 53 -11.41 -9.68 10.56
C ALA A 53 -10.32 -9.81 9.50
N LEU A 54 -9.32 -10.68 9.67
CA LEU A 54 -8.28 -10.89 8.65
C LEU A 54 -8.87 -11.41 7.34
N LYS A 55 -9.81 -12.36 7.40
CA LYS A 55 -10.50 -12.89 6.22
C LYS A 55 -11.30 -11.79 5.53
N GLN A 56 -12.11 -11.03 6.28
CA GLN A 56 -12.92 -9.95 5.75
C GLN A 56 -12.07 -8.82 5.16
N ASN A 57 -10.99 -8.44 5.84
CA ASN A 57 -10.09 -7.38 5.39
C ASN A 57 -9.31 -7.80 4.13
N SER A 58 -8.95 -9.08 3.99
CA SER A 58 -8.28 -9.57 2.78
C SER A 58 -9.20 -9.45 1.57
N ARG A 59 -10.46 -9.90 1.72
CA ARG A 59 -11.49 -9.77 0.68
C ARG A 59 -11.81 -8.31 0.37
N SER A 60 -11.99 -7.49 1.40
CA SER A 60 -12.27 -6.06 1.28
C SER A 60 -11.14 -5.32 0.56
N LEU A 61 -9.88 -5.62 0.88
CA LEU A 61 -8.74 -5.00 0.21
C LEU A 61 -8.66 -5.39 -1.27
N ALA A 62 -8.91 -6.66 -1.62
CA ALA A 62 -8.98 -7.09 -3.02
C ALA A 62 -10.08 -6.35 -3.79
N ALA A 63 -11.28 -6.24 -3.20
CA ALA A 63 -12.37 -5.47 -3.80
C ALA A 63 -12.01 -3.99 -3.98
N LEU A 64 -11.32 -3.37 -3.00
CA LEU A 64 -10.86 -1.99 -3.10
C LEU A 64 -9.81 -1.79 -4.19
N TYR A 65 -8.90 -2.75 -4.43
CA TYR A 65 -7.98 -2.68 -5.56
C TYR A 65 -8.73 -2.56 -6.89
N LEU A 66 -9.65 -3.49 -7.13
CA LEU A 66 -10.45 -3.53 -8.36
C LEU A 66 -11.34 -2.28 -8.49
N ALA A 67 -12.04 -1.91 -7.43
CA ALA A 67 -12.90 -0.73 -7.40
C ALA A 67 -12.13 0.60 -7.58
N SER A 68 -10.84 0.62 -7.25
CA SER A 68 -9.96 1.77 -7.50
C SER A 68 -9.40 1.80 -8.93
N GLY A 69 -9.78 0.84 -9.79
CA GLY A 69 -9.43 0.82 -11.21
C GLY A 69 -8.33 -0.19 -11.61
N ILE A 70 -7.91 -1.08 -10.71
CA ILE A 70 -7.06 -2.21 -11.13
C ILE A 70 -7.88 -3.14 -12.04
N ASP A 71 -7.36 -3.37 -13.23
CA ASP A 71 -7.97 -4.22 -14.25
C ASP A 71 -7.34 -5.62 -14.16
N PRO A 72 -8.11 -6.68 -13.84
CA PRO A 72 -7.59 -8.05 -13.68
C PRO A 72 -7.14 -8.70 -15.00
N GLU A 73 -7.49 -8.12 -16.15
CA GLU A 73 -6.97 -8.56 -17.45
C GLU A 73 -5.59 -7.97 -17.75
N LYS A 74 -5.29 -6.79 -17.21
CA LYS A 74 -3.99 -6.12 -17.37
C LYS A 74 -2.99 -6.45 -16.26
N SER A 75 -3.50 -6.64 -15.04
CA SER A 75 -2.71 -6.87 -13.83
C SER A 75 -3.02 -8.19 -13.17
N THR A 76 -2.07 -8.75 -12.43
CA THR A 76 -2.29 -9.92 -11.57
C THR A 76 -2.57 -9.46 -10.15
N LEU A 77 -3.83 -9.54 -9.70
CA LEU A 77 -4.23 -9.31 -8.31
C LEU A 77 -4.40 -10.64 -7.58
N PHE A 78 -3.74 -10.84 -6.45
CA PHE A 78 -3.80 -12.12 -5.73
C PHE A 78 -3.58 -11.97 -4.22
N ILE A 79 -3.89 -13.02 -3.46
CA ILE A 79 -3.62 -13.11 -2.01
C ILE A 79 -2.31 -13.86 -1.79
N GLN A 80 -1.42 -13.26 -0.98
CA GLN A 80 -0.06 -13.77 -0.74
C GLN A 80 -0.02 -15.23 -0.29
N SER A 81 -0.87 -15.61 0.67
CA SER A 81 -0.89 -16.98 1.21
C SER A 81 -1.31 -18.05 0.21
N GLU A 82 -1.94 -17.68 -0.91
CA GLU A 82 -2.38 -18.61 -1.97
C GLU A 82 -1.27 -18.92 -2.98
N VAL A 83 -0.10 -18.30 -2.80
CA VAL A 83 1.11 -18.58 -3.58
C VAL A 83 2.21 -19.06 -2.63
N PRO A 84 2.37 -20.39 -2.41
CA PRO A 84 3.28 -20.95 -1.42
C PRO A 84 4.75 -20.51 -1.59
N ALA A 85 5.14 -20.15 -2.82
CA ALA A 85 6.49 -19.73 -3.14
C ALA A 85 6.96 -18.51 -2.32
N HIS A 86 6.05 -17.66 -1.86
CA HIS A 86 6.38 -16.54 -0.98
C HIS A 86 7.02 -17.01 0.33
N ALA A 87 6.39 -17.95 1.02
CA ALA A 87 6.93 -18.53 2.26
C ALA A 87 8.21 -19.34 2.02
N GLN A 88 8.27 -20.08 0.91
CA GLN A 88 9.43 -20.92 0.59
C GLN A 88 10.67 -20.06 0.30
N LEU A 89 10.54 -19.04 -0.55
CA LEU A 89 11.67 -18.14 -0.84
C LEU A 89 12.01 -17.27 0.38
N ALA A 90 11.02 -16.85 1.18
CA ALA A 90 11.27 -16.11 2.42
C ALA A 90 12.20 -16.87 3.36
N TRP A 91 11.99 -18.18 3.54
CA TRP A 91 12.87 -19.02 4.35
C TRP A 91 14.30 -19.06 3.79
N MET A 92 14.45 -19.23 2.48
CA MET A 92 15.76 -19.22 1.83
C MET A 92 16.48 -17.88 2.02
N LEU A 93 15.75 -16.77 1.89
CA LEU A 93 16.30 -15.42 2.08
C LEU A 93 16.62 -15.12 3.55
N GLN A 94 15.88 -15.69 4.51
CA GLN A 94 16.25 -15.63 5.92
C GLN A 94 17.61 -16.29 6.17
N CYS A 95 17.91 -17.42 5.51
CA CYS A 95 19.23 -18.06 5.57
C CYS A 95 20.36 -17.28 4.88
N VAL A 96 20.03 -16.24 4.10
CA VAL A 96 20.99 -15.34 3.45
C VAL A 96 21.14 -14.03 4.24
N SER A 97 20.09 -13.61 4.94
CA SER A 97 20.08 -12.41 5.80
C SER A 97 20.90 -12.59 7.08
N TYR A 98 21.43 -11.51 7.62
CA TYR A 98 22.04 -11.49 8.95
C TYR A 98 21.09 -10.86 9.98
N ILE A 99 21.05 -11.42 11.19
CA ILE A 99 20.21 -10.93 12.30
C ILE A 99 20.40 -9.42 12.52
N GLY A 100 21.64 -8.94 12.56
CA GLY A 100 21.93 -7.53 12.78
C GLY A 100 21.39 -6.58 11.69
N GLU A 101 21.18 -7.06 10.45
CA GLU A 101 20.51 -6.26 9.42
C GLU A 101 19.03 -6.07 9.74
N LEU A 102 18.38 -7.13 10.22
CA LEU A 102 16.97 -7.13 10.60
C LEU A 102 16.73 -6.25 11.84
N GLU A 103 17.59 -6.36 12.85
CA GLU A 103 17.50 -5.57 14.10
C GLU A 103 17.72 -4.06 13.86
N ARG A 104 18.42 -3.68 12.78
CA ARG A 104 18.65 -2.28 12.41
C ARG A 104 17.48 -1.64 11.64
N MET A 105 16.47 -2.41 11.23
CA MET A 105 15.31 -1.86 10.53
C MET A 105 14.54 -0.90 11.45
N THR A 106 14.30 0.32 10.98
CA THR A 106 13.60 1.35 11.76
C THR A 106 12.18 0.89 12.11
N GLN A 107 11.47 0.29 11.15
CA GLN A 107 10.13 -0.24 11.40
C GLN A 107 10.09 -1.37 12.43
N PHE A 108 11.13 -2.21 12.51
CA PHE A 108 11.22 -3.22 13.56
C PHE A 108 11.34 -2.53 14.92
N LYS A 109 12.31 -1.61 15.08
CA LYS A 109 12.54 -0.87 16.32
C LYS A 109 11.30 -0.11 16.78
N ASP A 110 10.64 0.61 15.88
CA ASP A 110 9.44 1.40 16.21
C ASP A 110 8.28 0.49 16.66
N LYS A 111 8.10 -0.67 16.01
CA LYS A 111 7.00 -1.60 16.32
C LYS A 111 7.30 -2.54 17.48
N SER A 112 8.58 -2.70 17.86
CA SER A 112 9.02 -3.55 18.98
C SER A 112 9.17 -2.79 20.29
N THR A 113 9.41 -1.48 20.23
CA THR A 113 9.63 -0.64 21.41
C THR A 113 8.42 -0.68 22.35
N GLY A 114 8.67 -0.91 23.65
CA GLY A 114 7.63 -0.92 24.68
C GLY A 114 6.77 -2.19 24.73
N LYS A 115 7.16 -3.27 24.05
CA LYS A 115 6.46 -4.57 24.10
C LYS A 115 7.23 -5.58 24.94
N ASP A 116 6.52 -6.30 25.81
CA ASP A 116 7.08 -7.37 26.65
C ASP A 116 7.51 -8.59 25.83
N ALA A 117 6.76 -8.88 24.76
CA ALA A 117 7.05 -9.97 23.84
C ALA A 117 6.88 -9.49 22.40
N VAL A 118 7.86 -9.79 21.56
CA VAL A 118 7.90 -9.44 20.15
C VAL A 118 7.91 -10.72 19.34
N SER A 119 7.01 -10.85 18.36
CA SER A 119 6.96 -12.02 17.51
C SER A 119 8.23 -12.11 16.65
N ALA A 120 8.72 -13.33 16.41
CA ALA A 120 9.82 -13.54 15.46
C ALA A 120 9.44 -13.05 14.05
N GLY A 121 8.15 -13.12 13.68
CA GLY A 121 7.63 -12.59 12.43
C GLY A 121 7.86 -11.09 12.27
N LEU A 122 7.78 -10.30 13.35
CA LEU A 122 8.04 -8.85 13.29
C LEU A 122 9.51 -8.53 13.00
N LEU A 123 10.45 -9.40 13.41
CA LEU A 123 11.87 -9.27 13.06
C LEU A 123 12.13 -9.76 11.63
N THR A 124 11.44 -10.82 11.21
CA THR A 124 11.77 -11.59 10.01
C THR A 124 10.86 -11.37 8.81
N TYR A 125 9.93 -10.41 8.89
CA TYR A 125 9.14 -10.00 7.72
C TYR A 125 9.96 -9.35 6.59
N PRO A 126 11.11 -8.68 6.80
CA PRO A 126 11.83 -8.07 5.67
C PRO A 126 12.32 -9.10 4.64
N PRO A 127 12.87 -10.28 5.00
CA PRO A 127 13.10 -11.37 4.06
C PRO A 127 11.84 -11.88 3.33
N LEU A 128 10.67 -11.87 3.99
CA LEU A 128 9.40 -12.20 3.32
C LEU A 128 9.03 -11.12 2.28
N MET A 129 9.21 -9.84 2.60
CA MET A 129 9.01 -8.75 1.64
C MET A 129 9.97 -8.86 0.45
N ALA A 130 11.24 -9.20 0.71
CA ALA A 130 12.20 -9.46 -0.35
C ALA A 130 11.76 -10.64 -1.22
N ALA A 131 11.25 -11.72 -0.63
CA ALA A 131 10.71 -12.85 -1.41
C ALA A 131 9.54 -12.41 -2.30
N ASP A 132 8.61 -11.63 -1.74
CA ASP A 132 7.46 -11.09 -2.48
C ASP A 132 7.88 -10.36 -3.76
N ILE A 133 8.95 -9.55 -3.67
CA ILE A 133 9.46 -8.75 -4.79
C ILE A 133 10.23 -9.62 -5.78
N LEU A 134 11.15 -10.46 -5.30
CA LEU A 134 12.12 -11.15 -6.16
C LEU A 134 11.52 -12.31 -6.97
N LEU A 135 10.42 -12.91 -6.51
CA LEU A 135 9.76 -14.04 -7.18
C LEU A 135 9.32 -13.74 -8.61
N TYR A 136 9.01 -12.49 -8.91
CA TYR A 136 8.42 -12.10 -10.19
C TYR A 136 9.43 -11.56 -11.20
N GLY A 137 10.71 -11.43 -10.80
CA GLY A 137 11.71 -10.71 -11.60
C GLY A 137 11.43 -9.20 -11.64
N THR A 138 10.95 -8.66 -10.52
CA THR A 138 10.53 -7.27 -10.39
C THR A 138 11.67 -6.30 -10.63
N GLU A 139 11.44 -5.32 -11.52
CA GLU A 139 12.35 -4.20 -11.78
C GLU A 139 11.96 -2.98 -10.95
N ILE A 140 10.66 -2.75 -10.74
CA ILE A 140 10.14 -1.52 -10.14
C ILE A 140 9.17 -1.85 -9.01
N VAL A 141 9.40 -1.25 -7.84
CA VAL A 141 8.55 -1.41 -6.65
C VAL A 141 7.96 -0.05 -6.24
N PRO A 142 6.68 0.23 -6.57
CA PRO A 142 6.04 1.48 -6.21
C PRO A 142 5.62 1.44 -4.73
N VAL A 143 6.27 2.28 -3.93
CA VAL A 143 6.09 2.34 -2.47
C VAL A 143 6.26 3.77 -1.95
N GLY A 144 5.73 4.01 -0.74
CA GLY A 144 6.02 5.24 0.01
C GLY A 144 7.44 5.27 0.58
N ASP A 145 7.88 6.46 0.99
CA ASP A 145 9.22 6.70 1.57
C ASP A 145 9.54 5.79 2.77
N ASP A 146 8.52 5.41 3.56
CA ASP A 146 8.67 4.55 4.74
C ASP A 146 9.11 3.11 4.42
N GLN A 147 9.04 2.70 3.16
CA GLN A 147 9.46 1.36 2.71
C GLN A 147 10.84 1.34 2.04
N LYS A 148 11.47 2.49 1.84
CA LYS A 148 12.77 2.59 1.13
C LYS A 148 13.85 1.69 1.75
N GLN A 149 13.89 1.62 3.07
CA GLN A 149 14.86 0.78 3.80
C GLN A 149 14.66 -0.72 3.50
N HIS A 150 13.42 -1.19 3.34
CA HIS A 150 13.14 -2.58 3.00
C HIS A 150 13.47 -2.92 1.56
N ILE A 151 13.27 -1.99 0.63
CA ILE A 151 13.68 -2.20 -0.77
C ILE A 151 15.20 -2.28 -0.86
N GLU A 152 15.92 -1.44 -0.12
CA GLU A 152 17.38 -1.51 -0.04
C GLU A 152 17.86 -2.85 0.55
N LEU A 153 17.22 -3.34 1.61
CA LEU A 153 17.52 -4.68 2.12
C LEU A 153 17.21 -5.77 1.08
N SER A 154 16.11 -5.66 0.35
CA SER A 154 15.75 -6.62 -0.71
C SER A 154 16.81 -6.67 -1.81
N ARG A 155 17.35 -5.51 -2.22
CA ARG A 155 18.50 -5.41 -3.14
C ARG A 155 19.75 -6.06 -2.58
N ASN A 156 20.10 -5.77 -1.33
CA ASN A 156 21.27 -6.36 -0.66
C ASN A 156 21.17 -7.89 -0.57
N LEU A 157 19.97 -8.43 -0.27
CA LEU A 157 19.73 -9.87 -0.23
C LEU A 157 19.81 -10.49 -1.62
N ALA A 158 19.25 -9.83 -2.64
CA ALA A 158 19.31 -10.28 -4.02
C ALA A 158 20.76 -10.30 -4.53
N GLU A 159 21.53 -9.24 -4.31
CA GLU A 159 22.94 -9.16 -4.70
C GLU A 159 23.77 -10.23 -3.98
N ARG A 160 23.58 -10.41 -2.67
CA ARG A 160 24.27 -11.43 -1.89
C ARG A 160 23.95 -12.84 -2.38
N PHE A 161 22.69 -13.10 -2.69
CA PHE A 161 22.27 -14.38 -3.27
C PHE A 161 22.95 -14.58 -4.63
N ASN A 162 22.91 -13.57 -5.51
CA ASN A 162 23.47 -13.66 -6.86
C ASN A 162 24.98 -13.92 -6.84
N ARG A 163 25.71 -13.18 -6.00
CA ARG A 163 27.17 -13.37 -5.81
C ARG A 163 27.51 -14.76 -5.28
N LYS A 164 26.67 -15.34 -4.42
CA LYS A 164 26.94 -16.63 -3.78
C LYS A 164 26.54 -17.83 -4.65
N TYR A 165 25.43 -17.74 -5.38
CA TYR A 165 24.79 -18.90 -6.01
C TYR A 165 24.55 -18.79 -7.52
N ASN A 166 25.01 -17.71 -8.20
CA ASN A 166 24.80 -17.32 -9.61
C ASN A 166 23.77 -16.20 -9.79
N ASP A 167 23.84 -15.49 -10.91
CA ASP A 167 22.95 -14.38 -11.26
C ASP A 167 21.50 -14.87 -11.50
N ILE A 168 20.67 -14.85 -10.44
CA ILE A 168 19.30 -15.40 -10.44
C ILE A 168 18.25 -14.29 -10.38
N PHE A 169 18.44 -13.31 -9.49
CA PHE A 169 17.46 -12.27 -9.22
C PHE A 169 17.74 -10.98 -9.98
N VAL A 170 16.68 -10.34 -10.48
CA VAL A 170 16.72 -8.95 -10.95
C VAL A 170 16.85 -8.03 -9.74
N MET A 171 17.65 -6.97 -9.83
CA MET A 171 17.75 -5.97 -8.77
C MET A 171 16.56 -4.99 -8.85
N PRO A 172 15.65 -4.98 -7.86
CA PRO A 172 14.49 -4.09 -7.89
C PRO A 172 14.90 -2.66 -7.51
N ASP A 173 14.29 -1.66 -8.15
CA ASP A 173 14.40 -0.26 -7.79
C ASP A 173 13.11 0.26 -7.15
N ALA A 174 13.24 1.07 -6.11
CA ALA A 174 12.10 1.74 -5.49
C ALA A 174 11.63 2.88 -6.41
N ARG A 175 10.33 2.88 -6.75
CA ARG A 175 9.69 4.02 -7.42
C ARG A 175 8.83 4.75 -6.42
N ILE A 176 9.39 5.81 -5.87
CA ILE A 176 8.65 6.74 -5.02
C ILE A 176 7.92 7.72 -5.94
N PRO A 177 6.59 7.83 -5.88
CA PRO A 177 5.85 8.80 -6.68
C PRO A 177 6.40 10.21 -6.44
N LYS A 178 6.82 10.91 -7.52
CA LYS A 178 7.27 12.32 -7.43
C LYS A 178 6.17 13.24 -6.89
N VAL A 179 4.92 12.84 -7.14
CA VAL A 179 3.70 13.51 -6.70
C VAL A 179 2.80 12.45 -6.08
N GLY A 180 3.07 12.11 -4.82
CA GLY A 180 2.15 11.37 -3.97
C GLY A 180 2.06 12.17 -2.68
N ALA A 181 0.91 12.80 -2.43
CA ALA A 181 0.82 13.65 -1.26
C ALA A 181 0.85 12.77 -0.01
N ARG A 182 1.82 13.03 0.87
CA ARG A 182 1.75 12.57 2.25
C ARG A 182 0.54 13.24 2.90
N ILE A 183 -0.63 12.63 2.78
CA ILE A 183 -1.86 13.15 3.36
C ILE A 183 -1.76 13.10 4.87
N MET A 184 -1.97 14.26 5.50
CA MET A 184 -1.86 14.44 6.94
C MET A 184 -3.21 14.24 7.61
N SER A 185 -3.19 14.00 8.92
CA SER A 185 -4.40 13.86 9.73
C SER A 185 -5.23 15.15 9.67
N LEU A 186 -6.56 14.99 9.61
CA LEU A 186 -7.50 16.11 9.64
C LEU A 186 -7.56 16.79 11.01
N GLN A 187 -7.00 16.16 12.06
CA GLN A 187 -7.05 16.65 13.44
C GLN A 187 -5.67 17.07 13.95
N ASP A 188 -4.60 16.58 13.33
CA ASP A 188 -3.22 16.93 13.66
C ASP A 188 -2.39 16.96 12.36
N PRO A 189 -2.19 18.13 11.74
CA PRO A 189 -1.52 18.23 10.44
C PRO A 189 -0.02 17.90 10.52
N SER A 190 0.55 17.70 11.72
CA SER A 190 1.94 17.22 11.89
C SER A 190 2.07 15.71 11.72
N LYS A 191 0.97 14.96 11.82
CA LYS A 191 0.94 13.50 11.73
C LYS A 191 0.38 13.03 10.40
N LYS A 192 0.95 11.96 9.84
CA LYS A 192 0.41 11.30 8.65
C LYS A 192 -0.97 10.73 8.97
N MET A 193 -1.91 10.83 8.03
CA MET A 193 -3.22 10.20 8.17
C MET A 193 -3.04 8.69 8.37
N SER A 194 -3.61 8.17 9.45
CA SER A 194 -3.50 6.74 9.81
C SER A 194 -4.86 6.17 10.15
N LYS A 195 -5.14 4.96 9.63
CA LYS A 195 -6.33 4.17 10.00
C LYS A 195 -6.32 3.68 11.44
N SER A 196 -5.15 3.65 12.07
CA SER A 196 -4.99 3.21 13.47
C SER A 196 -5.06 4.38 14.47
N ASP A 197 -5.41 5.60 14.01
CA ASP A 197 -5.60 6.73 14.90
C ASP A 197 -6.81 6.49 15.81
N SER A 198 -6.66 6.74 17.11
CA SER A 198 -7.76 6.60 18.07
C SER A 198 -8.87 7.62 17.83
N ASN A 199 -8.54 8.77 17.23
CA ASN A 199 -9.52 9.76 16.81
C ASN A 199 -10.05 9.45 15.41
N GLN A 200 -11.29 8.96 15.35
CA GLN A 200 -11.98 8.64 14.10
C GLN A 200 -12.16 9.84 13.16
N ASN A 201 -12.06 11.09 13.65
CA ASN A 201 -12.11 12.30 12.81
C ASN A 201 -10.74 12.62 12.18
N ALA A 202 -9.66 11.93 12.55
CA ALA A 202 -8.31 12.17 12.02
C ALA A 202 -8.14 11.69 10.56
N TYR A 203 -8.98 10.77 10.11
CA TYR A 203 -8.89 10.17 8.78
C TYR A 203 -10.27 9.98 8.14
N ILE A 204 -10.29 9.96 6.81
CA ILE A 204 -11.44 9.54 6.02
C ILE A 204 -11.14 8.15 5.48
N SER A 205 -12.00 7.19 5.77
CA SER A 205 -11.96 5.85 5.19
C SER A 205 -12.50 5.89 3.76
N MET A 206 -11.95 5.07 2.86
CA MET A 206 -12.48 4.94 1.49
C MET A 206 -13.93 4.46 1.45
N LEU A 207 -14.38 3.80 2.52
CA LEU A 207 -15.73 3.27 2.68
C LEU A 207 -16.58 4.09 3.68
N ASP A 208 -16.15 5.30 4.06
CA ASP A 208 -17.00 6.20 4.83
C ASP A 208 -18.19 6.65 3.97
N GLU A 209 -19.39 6.62 4.54
CA GLU A 209 -20.59 7.18 3.90
C GLU A 209 -20.40 8.68 3.59
N PRO A 210 -20.99 9.20 2.49
CA PRO A 210 -20.88 10.61 2.11
C PRO A 210 -21.11 11.61 3.25
N ALA A 211 -22.17 11.39 4.05
CA ALA A 211 -22.47 12.24 5.20
C ALA A 211 -21.37 12.22 6.27
N THR A 212 -20.71 11.08 6.47
CA THR A 212 -19.57 10.93 7.39
C THR A 212 -18.35 11.68 6.86
N ILE A 213 -18.06 11.56 5.57
CA ILE A 213 -16.98 12.29 4.89
C ILE A 213 -17.14 13.79 5.12
N ILE A 214 -18.30 14.34 4.73
CA ILE A 214 -18.60 15.77 4.85
C ILE A 214 -18.46 16.25 6.30
N LYS A 215 -18.97 15.46 7.27
CA LYS A 215 -18.87 15.78 8.69
C LYS A 215 -17.42 15.81 9.19
N LYS A 216 -16.58 14.87 8.77
CA LYS A 216 -15.16 14.81 9.14
C LYS A 216 -14.39 16.00 8.55
N VAL A 217 -14.63 16.36 7.29
CA VAL A 217 -14.01 17.52 6.65
C VAL A 217 -14.42 18.83 7.33
N LYS A 218 -15.71 19.00 7.64
CA LYS A 218 -16.21 20.17 8.40
C LYS A 218 -15.51 20.34 9.75
N ARG A 219 -15.14 19.22 10.40
CA ARG A 219 -14.44 19.18 11.69
C ARG A 219 -12.92 19.22 11.59
N ALA A 220 -12.34 19.23 10.38
CA ALA A 220 -10.90 19.29 10.22
C ALA A 220 -10.35 20.54 10.91
N VAL A 221 -9.22 20.42 11.60
CA VAL A 221 -8.54 21.55 12.24
C VAL A 221 -8.09 22.52 11.16
N THR A 222 -8.15 23.82 11.47
CA THR A 222 -7.63 24.91 10.64
C THR A 222 -7.06 25.99 11.56
N ASP A 223 -6.36 26.96 10.99
CA ASP A 223 -5.97 28.18 11.70
C ASP A 223 -7.16 29.15 11.86
N SER A 224 -6.89 30.34 12.40
CA SER A 224 -7.85 31.41 12.67
C SER A 224 -7.90 32.51 11.61
N ASP A 225 -7.07 32.46 10.56
CA ASP A 225 -6.93 33.57 9.61
C ASP A 225 -8.10 33.66 8.63
N GLY A 226 -8.79 32.55 8.39
CA GLY A 226 -9.94 32.47 7.49
C GLY A 226 -9.62 32.53 6.00
N VAL A 227 -8.33 32.56 5.61
CA VAL A 227 -7.88 32.66 4.21
C VAL A 227 -7.44 31.30 3.67
N VAL A 228 -8.07 30.86 2.59
CA VAL A 228 -7.72 29.61 1.89
C VAL A 228 -6.47 29.86 1.04
N ARG A 229 -5.28 29.62 1.62
CA ARG A 229 -3.99 29.74 0.97
C ARG A 229 -3.06 28.59 1.35
N TYR A 230 -2.29 28.13 0.39
CA TYR A 230 -1.24 27.14 0.57
C TYR A 230 -0.02 27.77 1.25
N ASP A 231 0.29 27.22 2.41
CA ASP A 231 1.48 27.52 3.18
C ASP A 231 1.77 26.33 4.11
N LYS A 232 2.83 25.56 3.84
CA LYS A 232 3.12 24.37 4.64
C LYS A 232 3.61 24.71 6.05
N GLU A 233 4.24 25.87 6.23
CA GLU A 233 4.84 26.26 7.50
C GLU A 233 3.80 26.97 8.36
N GLU A 234 3.12 27.98 7.81
CA GLU A 234 2.18 28.80 8.56
C GLU A 234 0.76 28.22 8.58
N LYS A 235 0.36 27.47 7.53
CA LYS A 235 -1.01 26.96 7.35
C LYS A 235 -1.06 25.45 7.02
N PRO A 236 -0.36 24.59 7.78
CA PRO A 236 -0.18 23.18 7.42
C PRO A 236 -1.49 22.42 7.24
N ALA A 237 -2.52 22.76 8.03
CA ALA A 237 -3.83 22.13 7.91
C ALA A 237 -4.58 22.53 6.62
N ILE A 238 -4.58 23.81 6.27
CA ILE A 238 -5.19 24.29 5.02
C ILE A 238 -4.45 23.75 3.81
N SER A 239 -3.11 23.74 3.84
CA SER A 239 -2.27 23.15 2.80
C SER A 239 -2.58 21.68 2.57
N ASN A 240 -2.82 20.90 3.64
CA ASN A 240 -3.25 19.51 3.53
C ASN A 240 -4.62 19.40 2.85
N LEU A 241 -5.61 20.20 3.24
CA LEU A 241 -6.94 20.21 2.63
C LEU A 241 -6.93 20.64 1.16
N LEU A 242 -6.14 21.66 0.80
CA LEU A 242 -5.92 22.10 -0.58
C LEU A 242 -5.28 20.99 -1.43
N THR A 243 -4.32 20.26 -0.84
CA THR A 243 -3.69 19.11 -1.51
C THR A 243 -4.70 18.00 -1.78
N ILE A 244 -5.56 17.67 -0.81
CA ILE A 244 -6.63 16.69 -1.00
C ILE A 244 -7.61 17.17 -2.07
N TYR A 245 -8.05 18.44 -2.02
CA TYR A 245 -8.94 19.02 -3.01
C TYR A 245 -8.34 18.88 -4.42
N SER A 246 -7.09 19.29 -4.61
CA SER A 246 -6.37 19.21 -5.88
C SER A 246 -6.33 17.78 -6.42
N LEU A 247 -5.97 16.80 -5.58
CA LEU A 247 -5.85 15.41 -6.01
C LEU A 247 -7.20 14.74 -6.34
N CYS A 248 -8.29 15.15 -5.68
CA CYS A 248 -9.63 14.67 -5.97
C CYS A 248 -10.23 15.34 -7.22
N SER A 249 -10.10 16.66 -7.34
CA SER A 249 -10.73 17.44 -8.42
C SER A 249 -9.91 17.50 -9.71
N GLY A 250 -8.60 17.26 -9.64
CA GLY A 250 -7.66 17.49 -10.74
C GLY A 250 -7.28 18.97 -10.97
N LYS A 251 -7.83 19.90 -10.18
CA LYS A 251 -7.48 21.33 -10.23
C LYS A 251 -6.12 21.59 -9.58
N SER A 252 -5.40 22.60 -10.06
CA SER A 252 -4.17 23.06 -9.39
C SER A 252 -4.50 23.75 -8.06
N VAL A 253 -3.53 23.83 -7.16
CA VAL A 253 -3.70 24.51 -5.87
C VAL A 253 -4.04 25.98 -6.09
N GLU A 254 -3.38 26.62 -7.05
CA GLU A 254 -3.57 28.04 -7.39
C GLU A 254 -4.97 28.32 -7.97
N GLU A 255 -5.51 27.39 -8.77
CA GLU A 255 -6.90 27.46 -9.25
C GLU A 255 -7.89 27.39 -8.08
N ILE A 256 -7.62 26.51 -7.11
CA ILE A 256 -8.48 26.35 -5.93
C ILE A 256 -8.39 27.60 -5.05
N GLU A 257 -7.21 28.12 -4.75
CA GLU A 257 -7.05 29.38 -4.01
C GLU A 257 -7.86 30.52 -4.65
N SER A 258 -7.80 30.64 -5.98
CA SER A 258 -8.56 31.65 -6.74
C SER A 258 -10.08 31.47 -6.61
N LEU A 259 -10.59 30.23 -6.54
CA LEU A 259 -12.01 29.93 -6.35
C LEU A 259 -12.54 30.32 -4.96
N TYR A 260 -11.65 30.42 -3.99
CA TYR A 260 -11.95 30.74 -2.59
C TYR A 260 -11.41 32.09 -2.14
N ASP A 261 -10.96 32.93 -3.07
CA ASP A 261 -10.64 34.32 -2.75
C ASP A 261 -11.88 35.04 -2.20
N GLY A 262 -11.71 35.70 -1.05
CA GLY A 262 -12.80 36.32 -0.30
C GLY A 262 -13.82 35.37 0.35
N LYS A 263 -13.65 34.04 0.27
CA LYS A 263 -14.51 33.04 0.93
C LYS A 263 -13.87 32.47 2.20
N GLY A 264 -14.71 32.11 3.17
CA GLY A 264 -14.25 31.54 4.44
C GLY A 264 -14.07 30.01 4.41
N TYR A 265 -13.45 29.47 5.47
CA TYR A 265 -13.24 28.03 5.62
C TYR A 265 -14.51 27.17 5.66
N GLY A 266 -15.64 27.75 6.05
CA GLY A 266 -16.93 27.04 6.06
C GLY A 266 -17.32 26.55 4.67
N ASP A 267 -17.28 27.46 3.69
CA ASP A 267 -17.63 27.18 2.29
C ASP A 267 -16.62 26.20 1.68
N PHE A 268 -15.33 26.46 1.89
CA PHE A 268 -14.25 25.58 1.42
C PHE A 268 -14.37 24.15 1.93
N LYS A 269 -14.59 23.97 3.23
CA LYS A 269 -14.75 22.63 3.82
C LYS A 269 -16.03 21.94 3.39
N ALA A 270 -17.11 22.68 3.18
CA ALA A 270 -18.37 22.11 2.72
C ALA A 270 -18.18 21.51 1.32
N GLU A 271 -17.63 22.27 0.38
CA GLU A 271 -17.42 21.81 -0.99
C GLU A 271 -16.33 20.74 -1.07
N LEU A 272 -15.23 20.85 -0.31
CA LEU A 272 -14.22 19.78 -0.22
C LEU A 272 -14.84 18.46 0.25
N GLY A 273 -15.77 18.51 1.21
CA GLY A 273 -16.50 17.34 1.68
C GLY A 273 -17.25 16.64 0.55
N GLU A 274 -17.96 17.41 -0.28
CA GLU A 274 -18.66 16.91 -1.46
C GLU A 274 -17.66 16.36 -2.49
N VAL A 275 -16.60 17.10 -2.84
CA VAL A 275 -15.58 16.66 -3.80
C VAL A 275 -14.97 15.30 -3.43
N ILE A 276 -14.68 15.08 -2.14
CA ILE A 276 -14.16 13.78 -1.68
C ILE A 276 -15.23 12.70 -1.78
N ALA A 277 -16.47 12.99 -1.38
CA ALA A 277 -17.57 12.03 -1.47
C ALA A 277 -17.86 11.62 -2.92
N GLU A 278 -17.88 12.58 -3.84
CA GLU A 278 -18.01 12.37 -5.29
C GLU A 278 -16.88 11.51 -5.85
N THR A 279 -15.64 11.75 -5.40
CA THR A 279 -14.48 10.96 -5.81
C THR A 279 -14.59 9.50 -5.36
N LEU A 280 -15.10 9.26 -4.15
CA LEU A 280 -15.21 7.92 -3.58
C LEU A 280 -16.48 7.17 -4.02
N ARG A 281 -17.54 7.88 -4.43
CA ARG A 281 -18.82 7.26 -4.82
C ARG A 281 -18.66 6.10 -5.82
N PRO A 282 -18.04 6.26 -7.00
CA PRO A 282 -17.93 5.15 -7.96
C PRO A 282 -17.08 3.99 -7.42
N ILE A 283 -16.10 4.28 -6.56
CA ILE A 283 -15.29 3.25 -5.89
C ILE A 283 -16.15 2.47 -4.90
N GLN A 284 -16.98 3.15 -4.12
CA GLN A 284 -17.87 2.51 -3.15
C GLN A 284 -18.95 1.67 -3.84
N GLU A 285 -19.53 2.15 -4.93
CA GLU A 285 -20.49 1.40 -5.75
C GLU A 285 -19.86 0.11 -6.27
N ARG A 286 -18.72 0.20 -6.97
CA ARG A 286 -18.03 -0.99 -7.50
C ARG A 286 -17.54 -1.93 -6.41
N TYR A 287 -17.08 -1.39 -5.28
CA TYR A 287 -16.70 -2.20 -4.12
C TYR A 287 -17.89 -3.03 -3.59
N ASN A 288 -19.06 -2.41 -3.45
CA ASN A 288 -20.26 -3.08 -2.93
C ASN A 288 -20.78 -4.16 -3.89
N GLU A 289 -20.66 -3.96 -5.20
CA GLU A 289 -20.93 -5.00 -6.20
C GLU A 289 -19.99 -6.19 -6.03
N LEU A 290 -18.67 -5.93 -5.98
CA LEU A 290 -17.64 -6.97 -5.91
C LEU A 290 -17.70 -7.78 -4.62
N ILE A 291 -17.90 -7.12 -3.47
CA ILE A 291 -17.84 -7.80 -2.18
C ILE A 291 -18.99 -8.82 -2.01
N ALA A 292 -20.13 -8.56 -2.66
CA ALA A 292 -21.31 -9.41 -2.69
C ALA A 292 -21.33 -10.41 -3.84
N SER A 293 -20.36 -10.36 -4.76
CA SER A 293 -20.30 -11.17 -5.97
C SER A 293 -19.29 -12.32 -5.86
N ALA A 294 -19.56 -13.40 -6.61
CA ALA A 294 -18.59 -14.48 -6.84
C ALA A 294 -17.46 -14.06 -7.79
N GLU A 295 -17.67 -13.01 -8.59
CA GLU A 295 -16.69 -12.43 -9.51
C GLU A 295 -15.35 -12.13 -8.81
N LEU A 296 -15.39 -11.65 -7.56
CA LEU A 296 -14.20 -11.36 -6.80
C LEU A 296 -13.35 -12.61 -6.51
N ASP A 297 -14.00 -13.73 -6.21
CA ASP A 297 -13.30 -15.01 -5.98
C ASP A 297 -12.72 -15.53 -7.29
N ASP A 298 -13.48 -15.47 -8.38
CA ASP A 298 -12.99 -15.88 -9.71
C ASP A 298 -11.75 -15.07 -10.11
N ILE A 299 -11.77 -13.75 -9.92
CA ILE A 299 -10.61 -12.88 -10.22
C ILE A 299 -9.39 -13.28 -9.38
N LEU A 300 -9.59 -13.52 -8.08
CA LEU A 300 -8.50 -13.89 -7.18
C LEU A 300 -7.93 -15.28 -7.49
N ASP A 301 -8.77 -16.25 -7.84
CA ASP A 301 -8.36 -17.59 -8.25
C ASP A 301 -7.47 -17.54 -9.50
N HIS A 302 -7.90 -16.79 -10.53
CA HIS A 302 -7.11 -16.59 -11.75
C HIS A 302 -5.81 -15.84 -11.46
N GLY A 303 -5.85 -14.83 -10.60
CA GLY A 303 -4.68 -14.07 -10.17
C GLY A 303 -3.66 -14.94 -9.44
N ALA A 304 -4.11 -15.76 -8.49
CA ALA A 304 -3.27 -16.71 -7.75
C ALA A 304 -2.67 -17.76 -8.70
N GLU A 305 -3.42 -18.24 -9.69
CA GLU A 305 -2.90 -19.19 -10.68
C GLU A 305 -1.78 -18.55 -11.54
N LYS A 306 -2.00 -17.34 -12.07
CA LYS A 306 -0.99 -16.59 -12.82
C LYS A 306 0.26 -16.33 -11.97
N ALA A 307 0.08 -15.88 -10.73
CA ALA A 307 1.16 -15.60 -9.79
C ALA A 307 1.96 -16.88 -9.45
N ASN A 308 1.29 -18.00 -9.15
CA ASN A 308 1.94 -19.29 -8.90
C ASN A 308 2.81 -19.72 -10.09
N ARG A 309 2.29 -19.63 -11.32
CA ARG A 309 3.06 -20.02 -12.52
C ARG A 309 4.36 -19.23 -12.69
N LYS A 310 4.38 -17.92 -12.35
CA LYS A 310 5.60 -17.09 -12.41
C LYS A 310 6.51 -17.38 -11.20
N ALA A 311 5.96 -17.32 -9.99
CA ALA A 311 6.70 -17.45 -8.75
C ALA A 311 7.37 -18.83 -8.61
N SER A 312 6.67 -19.93 -8.93
CA SER A 312 7.24 -21.28 -8.85
C SER A 312 8.43 -21.48 -9.81
N LYS A 313 8.45 -20.81 -10.97
CA LYS A 313 9.61 -20.87 -11.88
C LYS A 313 10.84 -20.21 -11.27
N MET A 314 10.67 -19.06 -10.62
CA MET A 314 11.77 -18.38 -9.93
C MET A 314 12.24 -19.17 -8.71
N LEU A 315 11.30 -19.69 -7.92
CA LEU A 315 11.60 -20.53 -6.77
C LEU A 315 12.45 -21.75 -7.19
N ALA A 316 12.06 -22.48 -8.24
CA ALA A 316 12.83 -23.63 -8.71
C ALA A 316 14.27 -23.25 -9.12
N LYS A 317 14.47 -22.08 -9.73
CA LYS A 317 15.82 -21.57 -10.03
C LYS A 317 16.64 -21.35 -8.75
N ALA A 318 16.05 -20.70 -7.75
CA ALA A 318 16.70 -20.44 -6.47
C ALA A 318 16.99 -21.74 -5.71
N GLU A 319 16.04 -22.70 -5.67
CA GLU A 319 16.21 -24.00 -5.02
C GLU A 319 17.35 -24.79 -5.66
N ARG A 320 17.43 -24.80 -7.00
CA ARG A 320 18.55 -25.43 -7.73
C ARG A 320 19.88 -24.77 -7.40
N ALA A 321 19.92 -23.44 -7.37
CA ALA A 321 21.12 -22.67 -7.08
C ALA A 321 21.63 -22.92 -5.65
N MET A 322 20.73 -23.16 -4.68
CA MET A 322 21.06 -23.55 -3.31
C MET A 322 21.28 -25.06 -3.11
N GLY A 323 21.06 -25.88 -4.15
CA GLY A 323 21.19 -27.35 -4.06
C GLY A 323 20.08 -28.04 -3.26
N LEU A 324 18.90 -27.45 -3.17
CA LEU A 324 17.73 -28.01 -2.47
C LEU A 324 16.96 -29.02 -3.34
N GLU A 325 17.11 -28.95 -4.66
CA GLU A 325 16.49 -29.90 -5.58
C GLU A 325 17.14 -31.29 -5.50
N ARG A 326 16.31 -32.34 -5.58
CA ARG A 326 16.78 -33.71 -5.87
C ARG A 326 16.47 -34.01 -7.33
N LYS A 327 17.34 -34.80 -7.98
CA LYS A 327 17.02 -35.39 -9.28
C LYS A 327 15.84 -36.35 -9.10
N ARG A 328 14.63 -35.95 -9.50
CA ARG A 328 13.46 -36.84 -9.51
C ARG A 328 13.71 -37.90 -10.59
N ARG A 329 13.72 -39.17 -10.19
CA ARG A 329 13.76 -40.32 -11.11
C ARG A 329 12.34 -40.60 -11.58
#